data_AF-A0A934A5U0-F1
#
_entry.id   AF-A0A934A5U0-F1
#
_cell.length_a   1.000
_cell.length_b   1.000
_cell.length_c   1.000
_cell.angle_alpha   90.00
_cell.angle_beta   90.00
_cell.angle_gamma   90.00
#
_symmetry.space_group_name_H-M   'P 1'
#
loop_
_entity.id
_entity.type
_entity.pdbx_description
1 polymer ?
#
loop_
_entity_poly.entity_id
_entity_poly.type
_entity_poly.pdbx_seq_one_letter_code
_entity_poly.pdbx_strand_id
1 'polypeptide(L)' 'MSANPTLESLLPQAGKKLSADELLSRFLTHVSARGLTLYPAQEEAILELFGGKHVILGTPTGSGKSLVAEALHFKG' A
#
# COMPACT_ATOMS: atom_id res chain seq x y z
N MET A 1 14.72 16.29 -13.97
CA MET A 1 13.81 15.13 -14.04
C MET A 1 14.06 14.32 -12.77
N SER A 2 13.18 14.41 -11.78
CA SER A 2 13.32 13.57 -10.58
C SER A 2 13.03 12.13 -10.99
N ALA A 3 13.98 11.21 -10.76
CA ALA A 3 13.75 9.80 -11.06
C ALA A 3 12.63 9.26 -10.15
N ASN A 4 11.66 8.55 -10.73
CA ASN A 4 10.65 7.85 -9.94
C ASN A 4 11.34 6.78 -9.07
N PRO A 5 11.01 6.66 -7.78
CA PRO A 5 11.56 5.62 -6.94
C PRO A 5 11.15 4.24 -7.47
N THR A 6 12.07 3.28 -7.39
CA THR A 6 11.77 1.88 -7.73
C THR A 6 10.98 1.22 -6.59
N LEU A 7 10.15 0.22 -6.90
CA LEU A 7 9.41 -0.53 -5.88
C LEU A 7 10.35 -1.10 -4.81
N GLU A 8 11.47 -1.68 -5.23
CA GLU A 8 12.48 -2.24 -4.34
C GLU A 8 13.00 -1.22 -3.30
N SER A 9 13.23 0.03 -3.72
CA SER A 9 13.70 1.08 -2.82
C SER A 9 12.70 1.48 -1.73
N LEU A 10 11.41 1.17 -1.94
CA LEU A 10 10.32 1.54 -1.04
C LEU A 10 9.96 0.41 -0.06
N LEU A 11 10.34 -0.83 -0.36
CA LEU A 11 10.07 -1.97 0.52
C LEU A 11 10.81 -1.84 1.87
N PRO A 12 10.25 -2.36 2.97
CA PRO A 12 10.99 -2.45 4.22
C PRO A 12 12.22 -3.33 4.05
N GLN A 13 13.31 -2.97 4.74
CA GLN A 13 14.45 -3.86 4.87
C GLN A 13 14.08 -5.03 5.79
N ALA A 14 14.60 -6.22 5.48
CA ALA A 14 14.34 -7.42 6.27
C ALA A 14 14.63 -7.18 7.77
N GLY A 15 13.67 -7.52 8.64
CA GLY A 15 13.78 -7.35 10.09
C GLY A 15 13.45 -5.95 10.62
N LYS A 16 13.24 -4.94 9.76
CA LYS A 16 12.80 -3.61 10.20
C LYS A 16 11.28 -3.60 10.38
N LYS A 17 10.81 -3.38 11.61
CA LYS A 17 9.40 -3.10 11.88
C LYS A 17 9.09 -1.63 11.59
N LEU A 18 8.08 -1.40 10.76
CA LEU A 18 7.54 -0.09 10.45
C LEU A 18 6.10 0.00 10.97
N SER A 19 5.64 1.20 11.31
CA SER A 19 4.24 1.43 11.66
C SER A 19 3.35 1.29 10.43
N ALA A 20 2.04 1.11 10.65
CA ALA A 20 1.06 1.07 9.55
C ALA A 20 1.09 2.36 8.71
N ASP A 21 1.29 3.51 9.34
CA ASP A 21 1.38 4.81 8.67
C ASP A 21 2.66 4.94 7.82
N GLU A 22 3.80 4.44 8.33
CA GLU A 22 5.06 4.42 7.58
C GLU A 22 4.96 3.51 6.35
N LEU A 23 4.31 2.36 6.50
CA LEU A 23 4.03 1.44 5.39
C LEU A 23 3.09 2.07 4.37
N LEU A 24 2.01 2.71 4.83
CA LEU A 24 1.06 3.39 3.95
C LEU A 24 1.74 4.53 3.18
N SER A 25 2.55 5.36 3.85
CA SER A 25 3.27 6.47 3.21
C SER A 25 4.20 5.99 2.08
N ARG A 26 4.93 4.89 2.31
CA ARG A 26 5.77 4.25 1.28
C ARG A 26 4.94 3.71 0.13
N PHE A 27 3.82 3.07 0.42
CA PHE A 27 2.91 2.56 -0.60
C PHE A 27 2.27 3.69 -1.43
N LEU A 28 1.85 4.79 -0.79
CA LEU A 28 1.33 5.98 -1.46
C LEU A 28 2.36 6.60 -2.41
N THR A 29 3.64 6.57 -2.03
CA THR A 29 4.73 7.00 -2.93
C THR A 29 4.81 6.13 -4.18
N HIS A 30 4.70 4.80 -4.04
CA HIS A 30 4.66 3.86 -5.18
C HIS A 30 3.45 4.07 -6.08
N VAL A 31 2.27 4.23 -5.47
CA VAL A 31 1.00 4.47 -6.17
C VAL A 31 1.06 5.79 -6.96
N SER A 32 1.54 6.86 -6.32
CA SER A 32 1.69 8.18 -6.95
C SER A 32 2.71 8.17 -8.10
N ALA A 33 3.84 7.45 -7.95
CA ALA A 33 4.83 7.30 -9.02
C ALA A 33 4.26 6.61 -10.28
N ARG A 34 3.17 5.84 -10.13
CA ARG A 34 2.42 5.19 -11.22
C ARG A 34 1.28 6.07 -11.76
N GLY A 35 1.10 7.29 -11.26
CA GLY A 35 0.01 8.19 -11.65
C GLY A 35 -1.35 7.76 -11.11
N LEU A 36 -1.39 6.99 -10.03
CA LEU A 36 -2.61 6.50 -9.39
C LEU A 36 -2.86 7.26 -8.08
N THR A 37 -4.12 7.23 -7.63
CA THR A 37 -4.55 7.68 -6.30
C THR A 37 -5.46 6.62 -5.71
N LEU A 38 -5.34 6.38 -4.41
CA LEU A 38 -6.21 5.43 -3.72
C LEU A 38 -7.62 6.00 -3.57
N TYR A 39 -8.62 5.12 -3.63
CA TYR A 39 -9.94 5.44 -3.09
C TYR A 39 -9.89 5.40 -1.56
N PRO A 40 -10.73 6.17 -0.84
CA PRO A 40 -10.77 6.16 0.63
C PRO A 40 -10.91 4.75 1.23
N ALA A 41 -11.82 3.94 0.67
CA ALA A 41 -12.02 2.57 1.13
C ALA A 41 -10.80 1.64 0.90
N GLN A 42 -9.94 1.94 -0.08
CA GLN A 42 -8.69 1.20 -0.28
C GLN A 42 -7.67 1.59 0.79
N GLU A 43 -7.52 2.88 1.06
CA GLU A 43 -6.60 3.40 2.08
C GLU A 43 -6.95 2.87 3.47
N GLU A 44 -8.23 2.93 3.86
CA GLU A 44 -8.73 2.35 5.11
C GLU A 44 -8.45 0.85 5.19
N ALA A 45 -8.74 0.10 4.12
CA ALA A 45 -8.47 -1.33 4.08
C ALA A 45 -6.98 -1.65 4.23
N ILE A 46 -6.11 -0.87 3.60
CA ILE A 46 -4.65 -1.05 3.68
C ILE A 46 -4.14 -0.76 5.09
N LEU A 47 -4.60 0.32 5.73
CA LEU A 47 -4.25 0.62 7.12
C LEU A 47 -4.65 -0.50 8.07
N GLU A 48 -5.85 -1.04 7.90
CA GLU A 48 -6.33 -2.15 8.73
C GLU A 48 -5.51 -3.44 8.52
N LEU A 49 -5.15 -3.74 7.27
CA LEU A 49 -4.28 -4.85 6.93
C LEU A 49 -2.86 -4.69 7.51
N PHE A 50 -2.28 -3.49 7.44
CA PHE A 50 -0.98 -3.19 8.05
C PHE A 50 -1.02 -3.23 9.58
N GLY A 51 -2.14 -2.83 10.16
CA GLY A 51 -2.44 -2.99 11.60
C GLY A 51 -2.63 -4.45 12.04
N GLY A 52 -2.57 -5.42 11.12
CA GLY A 52 -2.69 -6.84 11.45
C GLY A 52 -4.12 -7.37 11.49
N LYS A 53 -5.12 -6.58 11.08
CA LYS A 53 -6.51 -7.01 11.05
C LYS A 53 -6.83 -7.76 9.76
N HIS A 54 -7.91 -8.54 9.80
CA HIS A 54 -8.49 -9.17 8.62
C HIS A 54 -9.60 -8.28 8.05
N VAL A 55 -9.62 -8.09 6.74
CA VAL A 55 -10.56 -7.19 6.05
C VAL A 55 -11.35 -7.97 5.01
N ILE A 56 -12.68 -7.78 5.00
CA ILE A 56 -13.55 -8.18 3.91
C ILE A 56 -13.75 -6.96 3.01
N LEU A 57 -13.11 -6.95 1.84
CA LEU A 57 -13.18 -5.82 0.91
C LEU A 57 -14.38 -5.97 -0.03
N GLY A 58 -15.56 -5.59 0.44
CA GLY A 58 -16.85 -5.68 -0.26
C GLY A 58 -17.09 -4.62 -1.34
N THR A 59 -16.15 -4.41 -2.27
CA THR A 59 -16.29 -3.41 -3.35
C THR A 59 -16.61 -4.06 -4.72
N PRO A 60 -17.38 -3.41 -5.61
CA PRO A 60 -17.67 -3.93 -6.97
C PRO A 60 -16.41 -4.22 -7.79
N THR A 61 -16.51 -5.00 -8.88
CA THR A 61 -15.37 -5.19 -9.82
C THR A 61 -14.90 -3.85 -10.41
N GLY A 62 -13.61 -3.77 -10.79
CA GLY A 62 -13.00 -2.53 -11.30
C GLY A 62 -12.57 -1.50 -10.23
N SER A 63 -12.95 -1.67 -8.97
CA SER A 63 -12.59 -0.77 -7.85
C SER A 63 -11.17 -0.96 -7.28
N GLY A 64 -10.29 -1.66 -7.99
CA GLY A 64 -8.88 -1.77 -7.60
C GLY A 64 -8.57 -2.67 -6.38
N LYS A 65 -9.36 -3.73 -6.11
CA LYS A 65 -9.05 -4.70 -5.04
C LYS A 65 -7.64 -5.30 -5.14
N SER A 66 -7.14 -5.53 -6.36
CA SER A 66 -5.78 -6.00 -6.60
C SER A 66 -4.72 -5.02 -6.09
N LEU A 67 -5.00 -3.71 -6.11
CA LEU A 67 -4.08 -2.69 -5.59
C LEU A 67 -3.99 -2.76 -4.06
N VAL A 68 -5.11 -3.05 -3.38
CA VAL A 68 -5.12 -3.31 -1.93
C VAL A 68 -4.30 -4.56 -1.59
N ALA A 69 -4.43 -5.63 -2.39
CA ALA A 69 -3.64 -6.83 -2.22
C ALA A 69 -2.14 -6.57 -2.45
N GLU A 70 -1.78 -5.76 -3.46
CA GLU A 70 -0.39 -5.36 -3.76
C GLU A 70 0.28 -4.67 -2.56
N ALA A 71 -0.47 -3.88 -1.79
CA ALA A 71 0.06 -3.20 -0.60
C ALA A 71 0.66 -4.17 0.44
N LEU A 72 0.18 -5.41 0.52
CA LEU A 72 0.68 -6.41 1.47
C LEU A 72 2.16 -6.77 1.25
N HIS A 73 2.73 -6.53 0.07
CA HIS A 73 4.17 -6.70 -0.15
C HIS A 73 5.02 -5.75 0.71
N PHE A 74 4.45 -4.65 1.19
CA PHE A 74 5.11 -3.72 2.10
C PHE A 74 5.08 -4.20 3.55
N LYS A 75 4.30 -5.23 3.90
CA LYS A 75 4.11 -5.64 5.30
C LYS A 75 5.33 -6.34 5.91
N GLY A 76 6.21 -6.93 5.09
CA GLY A 76 7.45 -7.59 5.55
C GLY A 76 7.22 -8.92 6.26
#